data_AF-A0A512BZV8-F1
#
_entry.id   AF-A0A512BZV8-F1
#
_cell.length_a   1.000
_cell.length_b   1.000
_cell.length_c   1.000
_cell.angle_alpha   90.00
_cell.angle_beta   90.00
_cell.angle_gamma   90.00
#
_symmetry.space_group_name_H-M   'P 1'
#
loop_
_entity.id
_entity.type
_entity.pdbx_description
1 polymer ?
#
loop_
_entity_poly.entity_id
_entity_poly.type
_entity_poly.pdbx_seq_one_letter_code
_entity_poly.pdbx_strand_id
1 'polypeptide(L)'
;MHWFRDLEPAAAAHGGILVQCAEAARTLLAEPREVGVLHGDLHHGNILDFGSRGWLAIDPKRLVGERGFDFANIFTNPDLANPTNPGATMPGRFARRLDIVTAAAGLERRRLLRWILAWTGLSAAWFLGDGDPLAAIDLQVAALAAAELDR
;
A
#
# COMPACT_ATOMS: atom_id res chain seq x y z
N MET A 1 -9.54 15.70 2.09
CA MET A 1 -8.97 14.36 1.81
C MET A 1 -8.63 13.72 3.16
N HIS A 2 -9.62 13.07 3.80
CA HIS A 2 -9.50 12.60 5.21
C HIS A 2 -8.91 11.19 5.35
N TRP A 3 -8.65 10.50 4.24
CA TRP A 3 -8.27 9.07 4.25
C TRP A 3 -6.94 8.79 4.96
N PHE A 4 -5.95 9.68 4.81
CA PHE A 4 -4.62 9.55 5.40
C PHE A 4 -4.46 10.23 6.77
N ARG A 5 -5.55 10.69 7.38
CA ARG A 5 -5.49 11.56 8.58
C ARG A 5 -4.85 10.90 9.80
N ASP A 6 -4.92 9.56 9.89
CA ASP A 6 -4.45 8.80 11.05
C ASP A 6 -2.93 8.55 11.01
N LEU A 7 -2.29 8.79 9.85
CA LEU A 7 -0.85 8.55 9.66
C LEU A 7 0.03 9.55 10.41
N GLU A 8 -0.33 10.84 10.40
CA GLU A 8 0.46 11.88 11.09
C GLU A 8 0.49 11.69 12.62
N PRO A 9 -0.65 11.46 13.31
CA PRO A 9 -0.64 11.14 14.73
C PRO A 9 0.18 9.87 15.05
N ALA A 10 0.05 8.82 14.24
CA ALA A 10 0.81 7.59 14.46
C ALA A 10 2.32 7.80 14.28
N ALA A 11 2.73 8.57 13.26
CA ALA A 11 4.13 8.92 13.06
C ALA A 11 4.69 9.74 14.24
N ALA A 12 3.91 10.68 14.78
CA ALA A 12 4.31 11.45 15.96
C ALA A 12 4.43 10.60 17.22
N ALA A 13 3.55 9.60 17.40
CA ALA A 13 3.54 8.74 18.57
C ALA A 13 4.62 7.63 18.53
N HIS A 14 4.86 7.04 17.35
CA HIS A 14 5.68 5.83 17.22
C HIS A 14 7.03 6.06 16.50
N GLY A 15 7.18 7.16 15.76
CA GLY A 15 8.43 7.51 15.08
C GLY A 15 8.87 6.50 14.02
N GLY A 16 10.19 6.43 13.79
CA GLY A 16 10.80 5.43 12.90
C GLY A 16 10.31 5.52 11.45
N ILE A 17 10.06 4.37 10.84
CA ILE A 17 9.62 4.28 9.43
C ILE A 17 8.30 5.03 9.16
N LEU A 18 7.43 5.18 10.17
CA LEU A 18 6.17 5.90 10.03
C LEU A 18 6.36 7.38 9.72
N VAL A 19 7.47 7.99 10.13
CA VAL A 19 7.84 9.37 9.76
C VAL A 19 8.06 9.47 8.25
N GLN A 20 8.78 8.51 7.66
CA GLN A 20 9.00 8.45 6.22
C GLN A 20 7.70 8.18 5.45
N CYS A 21 6.82 7.33 6.00
CA CYS A 21 5.51 7.08 5.41
C CYS A 21 4.65 8.35 5.41
N ALA A 22 4.63 9.10 6.51
CA ALA A 22 3.91 10.37 6.62
C ALA A 22 4.46 11.42 5.64
N GLU A 23 5.79 11.53 5.53
CA GLU A 23 6.45 12.40 4.54
C GLU A 23 6.06 12.04 3.10
N ALA A 24 6.12 10.75 2.75
CA ALA A 24 5.71 10.26 1.44
C ALA A 24 4.25 10.62 1.15
N ALA A 25 3.35 10.41 2.11
CA ALA A 25 1.94 10.77 1.99
C ALA A 25 1.77 12.28 1.77
N ARG A 26 2.41 13.14 2.58
CA ARG A 26 2.36 14.60 2.41
C ARG A 26 2.79 15.03 1.01
N THR A 27 3.92 14.52 0.52
CA THR A 27 4.43 14.88 -0.81
C THR A 27 3.47 14.43 -1.92
N LEU A 28 2.95 13.21 -1.85
CA LEU A 28 2.02 12.69 -2.84
C LEU A 28 0.69 13.44 -2.87
N LEU A 29 0.16 13.80 -1.69
CA LEU A 29 -1.11 14.50 -1.54
C LEU A 29 -1.02 15.99 -1.91
N ALA A 30 0.16 16.61 -1.78
CA ALA A 30 0.38 17.99 -2.19
C ALA A 30 0.42 18.16 -3.71
N GLU A 31 0.90 17.15 -4.44
CA GLU A 31 1.09 17.19 -5.89
C GLU A 31 0.57 15.92 -6.57
N PRO A 32 -0.76 15.65 -6.54
CA PRO A 32 -1.31 14.44 -7.12
C PRO A 32 -1.22 14.45 -8.64
N ARG A 33 -0.96 13.28 -9.23
CA ARG A 33 -0.90 13.06 -10.69
C ARG A 33 -2.01 12.10 -11.10
N GLU A 34 -2.47 12.21 -12.35
CA GLU A 34 -3.40 11.24 -12.97
C GLU A 34 -4.58 10.88 -12.04
N VAL A 35 -5.25 11.91 -11.52
CA VAL A 35 -6.35 11.78 -10.55
C VAL A 35 -7.58 11.17 -11.22
N GLY A 36 -8.14 10.15 -10.59
CA GLY A 36 -9.34 9.45 -11.07
C GLY A 36 -10.12 8.78 -9.95
N VAL A 37 -11.12 8.00 -10.32
CA VAL A 37 -11.87 7.15 -9.39
C VAL A 37 -11.03 5.92 -9.07
N LEU A 38 -10.92 5.62 -7.78
CA LEU A 38 -10.13 4.53 -7.26
C LEU A 38 -11.01 3.48 -6.56
N HIS A 39 -10.57 2.24 -6.60
CA HIS A 39 -11.13 1.17 -5.78
C HIS A 39 -10.94 1.47 -4.29
N GLY A 40 -9.73 1.87 -3.90
CA GLY A 40 -9.33 2.21 -2.53
C GLY A 40 -9.12 1.01 -1.60
N ASP A 41 -9.29 -0.21 -2.10
CA ASP A 41 -9.13 -1.45 -1.33
C ASP A 41 -8.87 -2.67 -2.23
N LEU A 42 -7.96 -2.51 -3.19
CA LEU A 42 -7.71 -3.53 -4.20
C LEU A 42 -6.77 -4.61 -3.66
N HIS A 43 -7.31 -5.77 -3.32
CA HIS A 43 -6.54 -6.92 -2.85
C HIS A 43 -7.12 -8.24 -3.39
N HIS A 44 -6.39 -9.34 -3.20
CA HIS A 44 -6.73 -10.65 -3.76
C HIS A 44 -8.11 -11.19 -3.33
N GLY A 45 -8.66 -10.74 -2.19
CA GLY A 45 -10.00 -11.09 -1.74
C GLY A 45 -11.11 -10.30 -2.45
N ASN A 46 -10.78 -9.14 -3.00
CA ASN A 46 -11.69 -8.26 -3.74
C ASN A 46 -11.56 -8.43 -5.27
N ILE A 47 -10.82 -9.45 -5.73
CA ILE A 47 -10.70 -9.82 -7.15
C ILE A 47 -11.17 -11.25 -7.31
N LEU A 48 -12.33 -11.44 -7.95
CA LEU A 48 -12.96 -12.74 -8.10
C LEU A 48 -13.02 -13.16 -9.57
N ASP A 49 -12.92 -14.46 -9.83
CA ASP A 49 -13.13 -15.06 -11.14
C ASP A 49 -14.64 -15.27 -11.38
N PHE A 50 -15.20 -14.58 -12.37
CA PHE A 50 -16.60 -14.71 -12.79
C PHE A 50 -16.74 -15.62 -14.03
N GLY A 51 -15.81 -16.55 -14.24
CA GLY A 51 -15.83 -17.52 -15.33
C GLY A 51 -15.66 -16.86 -16.68
N SER A 52 -16.66 -16.98 -17.56
CA SER A 52 -16.60 -16.40 -18.91
C SER A 52 -16.46 -14.88 -18.94
N ARG A 53 -16.81 -14.19 -17.85
CA ARG A 53 -16.64 -12.74 -17.69
C ARG A 53 -15.23 -12.34 -17.24
N GLY A 54 -14.40 -13.30 -16.84
CA GLY A 54 -13.05 -13.07 -16.32
C GLY A 54 -13.03 -12.48 -14.91
N TRP A 55 -11.89 -11.92 -14.55
CA TRP A 55 -11.62 -11.34 -13.24
C TRP A 55 -12.28 -9.98 -13.07
N LEU A 56 -13.07 -9.80 -12.01
CA LEU A 56 -13.70 -8.53 -11.68
C LEU A 56 -13.34 -8.09 -10.27
N ALA A 57 -13.19 -6.77 -10.10
CA ALA A 57 -13.02 -6.13 -8.80
C ALA A 57 -14.40 -5.89 -8.13
N ILE A 58 -14.46 -6.09 -6.82
CA ILE A 58 -15.66 -5.92 -5.99
C ILE A 58 -15.36 -5.14 -4.71
N ASP A 59 -16.39 -4.61 -4.05
CA ASP A 59 -16.30 -3.82 -2.81
C ASP A 59 -15.40 -2.56 -2.87
N PRO A 60 -15.60 -1.63 -3.83
CA PRO A 60 -14.84 -0.40 -3.86
C PRO A 60 -15.22 0.53 -2.71
N LYS A 61 -14.23 1.17 -2.09
CA LYS A 61 -14.39 2.28 -1.14
C LYS A 61 -14.72 3.62 -1.83
N ARG A 62 -14.68 3.65 -3.17
CA ARG A 62 -15.13 4.76 -4.03
C ARG A 62 -14.38 6.07 -3.77
N LEU A 63 -13.05 5.98 -3.74
CA LEU A 63 -12.20 7.14 -3.50
C LEU A 63 -11.94 7.92 -4.79
N VAL A 64 -11.54 9.19 -4.64
CA VAL A 64 -10.97 9.99 -5.72
C VAL A 64 -9.55 10.35 -5.33
N GLY A 65 -8.59 10.02 -6.19
CA GLY A 65 -7.17 10.20 -5.91
C GLY A 65 -6.29 9.79 -7.08
N GLU A 66 -4.99 9.83 -6.86
CA GLU A 66 -4.00 9.40 -7.86
C GLU A 66 -4.02 7.88 -8.06
N ARG A 67 -4.01 7.45 -9.32
CA ARG A 67 -4.11 6.02 -9.71
C ARG A 67 -3.08 5.10 -9.07
N GLY A 68 -1.90 5.62 -8.69
CA GLY A 68 -0.84 4.84 -8.08
C GLY A 68 -1.25 4.23 -6.73
N PHE A 69 -2.17 4.87 -6.01
CA PHE A 69 -2.63 4.40 -4.71
C PHE A 69 -3.32 3.02 -4.76
N ASP A 70 -4.10 2.75 -5.81
CA ASP A 70 -4.86 1.48 -5.94
C ASP A 70 -3.97 0.24 -6.02
N PHE A 71 -2.68 0.41 -6.33
CA PHE A 71 -1.72 -0.69 -6.40
C PHE A 71 -0.97 -0.93 -5.08
N ALA A 72 -1.03 0.01 -4.14
CA ALA A 72 -0.25 -0.05 -2.91
C ALA A 72 -0.70 -1.22 -2.00
N ASN A 73 -2.02 -1.43 -1.86
CA ASN A 73 -2.60 -2.51 -1.05
C ASN A 73 -2.16 -3.91 -1.50
N ILE A 74 -1.79 -4.08 -2.77
CA ILE A 74 -1.36 -5.37 -3.30
C ILE A 74 -0.05 -5.83 -2.64
N PHE A 75 0.77 -4.90 -2.13
CA PHE A 75 2.10 -5.22 -1.62
C PHE A 75 2.09 -5.93 -0.26
N THR A 76 1.00 -5.87 0.50
CA THR A 76 0.85 -6.56 1.78
C THR A 76 0.14 -7.91 1.65
N ASN A 77 -0.31 -8.28 0.44
CA ASN A 77 -0.96 -9.55 0.17
C ASN A 77 0.02 -10.74 0.03
N PRO A 78 -0.34 -11.95 0.50
CA PRO A 78 -1.55 -12.28 1.26
C PRO A 78 -1.38 -12.10 2.78
N ASP A 79 -0.23 -11.61 3.24
CA ASP A 79 0.23 -11.71 4.63
C ASP A 79 -0.75 -11.10 5.64
N LEU A 80 -1.43 -9.99 5.32
CA LEU A 80 -2.47 -9.42 6.21
C LEU A 80 -3.70 -10.33 6.37
N ALA A 81 -4.06 -11.10 5.35
CA ALA A 81 -5.20 -12.02 5.38
C ALA A 81 -4.79 -13.42 5.89
N ASN A 82 -3.53 -13.82 5.70
CA ASN A 82 -3.01 -15.09 6.16
C ASN A 82 -1.56 -14.95 6.70
N PRO A 83 -1.41 -14.47 7.94
CA PRO A 83 -0.10 -14.17 8.52
C PRO A 83 0.81 -15.39 8.71
N THR A 84 0.23 -16.60 8.74
CA THR A 84 0.98 -17.85 8.92
C THR A 84 1.57 -18.40 7.62
N ASN A 85 1.26 -17.78 6.47
CA ASN A 85 1.77 -18.15 5.16
C ASN A 85 2.32 -16.91 4.42
N PRO A 86 3.50 -16.39 4.82
CA PRO A 86 4.03 -15.16 4.29
C PRO A 86 4.40 -15.29 2.81
N GLY A 87 3.96 -14.31 2.02
CA GLY A 87 4.21 -14.19 0.59
C GLY A 87 4.60 -12.79 0.13
N ALA A 88 4.12 -11.74 0.78
CA ALA A 88 4.53 -10.35 0.55
C ALA A 88 5.96 -10.11 1.00
N THR A 89 6.30 -10.62 2.18
CA THR A 89 7.55 -10.34 2.89
C THR A 89 8.69 -11.30 2.56
N MET A 90 8.43 -12.37 1.79
CA MET A 90 9.46 -13.32 1.37
C MET A 90 10.56 -12.65 0.52
N PRO A 91 11.83 -13.07 0.67
CA PRO A 91 12.94 -12.52 -0.12
C PRO A 91 12.67 -12.51 -1.63
N GLY A 92 12.93 -11.37 -2.27
CA GLY A 92 12.76 -11.17 -3.71
C GLY A 92 11.31 -11.02 -4.20
N ARG A 93 10.29 -11.34 -3.39
CA ARG A 93 8.88 -11.19 -3.80
C ARG A 93 8.48 -9.73 -3.97
N PHE A 94 8.89 -8.86 -3.05
CA PHE A 94 8.61 -7.43 -3.14
C PHE A 94 9.15 -6.81 -4.44
N ALA A 95 10.44 -7.01 -4.73
CA ALA A 95 11.09 -6.49 -5.93
C ALA A 95 10.44 -7.03 -7.21
N ARG A 96 10.19 -8.34 -7.27
CA ARG A 96 9.47 -8.95 -8.41
C ARG A 96 8.06 -8.39 -8.59
N ARG A 97 7.32 -8.19 -7.49
CA ARG A 97 5.96 -7.60 -7.54
C ARG A 97 6.02 -6.16 -8.03
N LEU A 98 7.00 -5.40 -7.58
CA LEU A 98 7.24 -4.02 -8.03
C LEU A 98 7.48 -3.95 -9.54
N ASP A 99 8.32 -4.84 -10.08
CA ASP A 99 8.58 -4.91 -11.53
C ASP A 99 7.31 -5.25 -12.32
N ILE A 100 6.54 -6.25 -11.86
CA ILE A 100 5.29 -6.66 -12.50
C ILE A 100 4.27 -5.51 -12.50
N VAL A 101 4.04 -4.89 -11.34
CA VAL A 101 3.03 -3.84 -11.19
C VAL A 101 3.41 -2.60 -11.99
N THR A 102 4.65 -2.15 -11.93
CA THR A 102 5.10 -0.97 -12.69
C THR A 102 4.99 -1.20 -14.20
N ALA A 103 5.38 -2.37 -14.69
CA ALA A 103 5.26 -2.72 -16.10
C ALA A 103 3.80 -2.84 -16.55
N ALA A 104 2.95 -3.55 -15.80
CA ALA A 104 1.56 -3.77 -16.15
C ALA A 104 0.71 -2.50 -16.09
N ALA A 105 0.96 -1.64 -15.08
CA ALA A 105 0.22 -0.40 -14.88
C ALA A 105 0.86 0.81 -15.57
N GLY A 106 2.06 0.70 -16.14
CA GLY A 106 2.80 1.85 -16.67
C GLY A 106 3.06 2.92 -15.62
N LEU A 107 3.42 2.52 -14.39
CA LEU A 107 3.67 3.43 -13.26
C LEU A 107 5.16 3.74 -13.11
N GLU A 108 5.47 4.99 -12.76
CA GLU A 108 6.82 5.39 -12.35
C GLU A 108 7.21 4.65 -11.05
N ARG A 109 8.28 3.85 -11.10
CA ARG A 109 8.74 2.99 -9.99
C ARG A 109 8.86 3.74 -8.66
N ARG A 110 9.58 4.89 -8.66
CA ARG A 110 9.81 5.68 -7.44
C ARG A 110 8.51 6.25 -6.87
N ARG A 111 7.58 6.66 -7.74
CA ARG A 111 6.28 7.17 -7.31
C ARG A 111 5.38 6.09 -6.72
N LEU A 112 5.38 4.88 -7.30
CA LEU A 112 4.69 3.74 -6.71
C LEU A 112 5.29 3.34 -5.35
N LEU A 113 6.61 3.33 -5.21
CA LEU A 113 7.27 3.07 -3.92
C LEU A 113 6.84 4.06 -2.83
N ARG A 114 6.67 5.34 -3.15
CA ARG A 114 6.13 6.34 -2.21
C ARG A 114 4.67 6.05 -1.84
N TRP A 115 3.85 5.58 -2.78
CA TRP A 115 2.47 5.17 -2.48
C TRP A 115 2.43 3.93 -1.58
N ILE A 116 3.34 2.97 -1.79
CA ILE A 116 3.50 1.80 -0.91
C ILE A 116 3.89 2.24 0.49
N LEU A 117 4.87 3.14 0.64
CA LEU A 117 5.25 3.72 1.94
C LEU A 117 4.05 4.39 2.62
N ALA A 118 3.38 5.31 1.91
CA ALA A 118 2.23 6.02 2.45
C ALA A 118 1.15 5.05 2.94
N TRP A 119 0.75 4.09 2.09
CA TRP A 119 -0.30 3.11 2.41
C TRP A 119 0.08 2.22 3.59
N THR A 120 1.27 1.61 3.55
CA THR A 120 1.72 0.70 4.63
C THR A 120 1.85 1.44 5.95
N GLY A 121 2.28 2.70 5.95
CA GLY A 121 2.24 3.53 7.15
C GLY A 121 0.82 3.75 7.67
N LEU A 122 -0.15 4.07 6.80
CA LEU A 122 -1.55 4.26 7.18
C LEU A 122 -2.16 2.96 7.73
N SER A 123 -1.93 1.83 7.06
CA SER A 123 -2.40 0.51 7.50
C SER A 123 -1.80 0.12 8.85
N ALA A 124 -0.48 0.31 9.02
CA ALA A 124 0.19 0.10 10.31
C ALA A 124 -0.38 1.00 11.42
N ALA A 125 -0.73 2.26 11.12
CA ALA A 125 -1.32 3.18 12.09
C ALA A 125 -2.65 2.65 12.63
N TRP A 126 -3.48 2.03 11.79
CA TRP A 126 -4.73 1.39 12.23
C TRP A 126 -4.47 0.19 13.15
N PHE A 127 -3.60 -0.74 12.75
CA PHE A 127 -3.26 -1.90 13.59
C PHE A 127 -2.60 -1.50 14.91
N LEU A 128 -1.71 -0.50 14.91
CA LEU A 128 -1.09 0.01 16.14
C LEU A 128 -2.12 0.64 17.08
N GLY A 129 -3.12 1.35 16.53
CA GLY A 129 -4.23 1.91 17.31
C GLY A 129 -5.07 0.84 18.02
N ASP A 130 -5.18 -0.33 17.41
CA ASP A 130 -5.91 -1.49 17.95
C ASP A 130 -5.03 -2.42 18.80
N GLY A 131 -3.72 -2.15 18.91
CA GLY A 131 -2.76 -3.02 19.60
C GLY A 131 -2.52 -4.36 18.88
N ASP A 132 -2.77 -4.41 17.57
CA ASP A 132 -2.72 -5.62 16.76
C ASP A 132 -1.28 -5.91 16.27
N PRO A 133 -0.74 -7.12 16.47
CA PRO A 133 0.59 -7.51 15.99
C PRO A 133 0.74 -7.48 14.46
N LEU A 134 -0.35 -7.42 13.69
CA LEU A 134 -0.31 -7.35 12.23
C LEU A 134 0.38 -6.10 11.69
N ALA A 135 0.51 -5.04 12.51
CA ALA A 135 1.32 -3.87 12.17
C ALA A 135 2.75 -4.24 11.71
N ALA A 136 3.32 -5.34 12.22
CA ALA A 136 4.66 -5.79 11.84
C ALA A 136 4.80 -6.10 10.34
N ILE A 137 3.74 -6.60 9.69
CA ILE A 137 3.75 -6.90 8.25
C ILE A 137 3.84 -5.60 7.47
N ASP A 138 2.99 -4.62 7.79
CA ASP A 138 2.99 -3.33 7.12
C ASP A 138 4.31 -2.59 7.30
N LEU A 139 4.85 -2.58 8.53
CA LEU A 139 6.15 -1.98 8.83
C LEU A 139 7.29 -2.65 8.06
N GLN A 140 7.25 -3.97 7.88
CA GLN A 140 8.24 -4.69 7.07
C GLN A 140 8.13 -4.34 5.59
N VAL A 141 6.92 -4.26 5.03
CA VAL A 141 6.71 -3.85 3.64
C VAL A 141 7.13 -2.39 3.43
N ALA A 142 6.87 -1.50 4.39
CA ALA A 142 7.36 -0.12 4.39
C ALA A 142 8.90 -0.07 4.33
N ALA A 143 9.58 -0.88 5.15
CA ALA A 143 11.04 -0.95 5.14
C ALA A 143 11.60 -1.46 3.80
N LEU A 144 10.95 -2.43 3.17
CA LEU A 144 11.32 -2.90 1.82
C LEU A 144 11.14 -1.79 0.77
N ALA A 145 10.07 -1.01 0.85
CA ALA A 145 9.84 0.11 -0.06
C ALA A 145 10.87 1.23 0.12
N ALA A 146 11.22 1.58 1.36
CA ALA A 146 12.28 2.54 1.66
C ALA A 146 13.64 2.07 1.11
N ALA A 147 14.00 0.81 1.34
CA ALA A 147 15.25 0.24 0.84
C ALA A 147 15.34 0.24 -0.71
N GLU A 148 14.22 0.10 -1.42
CA GLU A 148 14.17 0.25 -2.88
C GLU A 148 14.23 1.70 -3.37
N LEU A 149 13.87 2.68 -2.54
CA LEU A 149 14.00 4.10 -2.88
C LEU A 149 15.42 4.63 -2.76
N ASP A 150 16.22 4.00 -1.89
CA ASP A 150 17.63 4.33 -1.63
C ASP A 150 18.59 3.66 -2.62
N ARG A 151 18.11 2.72 -3.45
CA ARG A 151 18.84 2.15 -4.59
C ARG A 151 18.86 3.09 -5.78
#